data_AF-A0A7C7TIQ6-F1
#
_entry.id   AF-A0A7C7TIQ6-F1
#
_cell.length_a   1.000
_cell.length_b   1.000
_cell.length_c   1.000
_cell.angle_alpha   90.00
_cell.angle_beta   90.00
_cell.angle_gamma   90.00
#
_symmetry.space_group_name_H-M   'P 1'
#
loop_
_entity.id
_entity.type
_entity.pdbx_description
1 polymer ?
#
loop_
_entity_poly.entity_id
_entity_poly.type
_entity_poly.pdbx_seq_one_letter_code
_entity_poly.pdbx_strand_id
1 'polypeptide(L)'
;MLDKQATVAVLDVTGVPLIDTDVATHLLKTVRAAQIMGAEVIITGFSADAARTLTQLGVDLSSVSTSGALKQGVAQALATLGYRVSRVSGE
;
A
#
# COMPACT_ATOMS: atom_id res chain seq x y z
N MET A 1 -14.97 22.32 -8.25
CA MET A 1 -13.64 21.86 -8.66
C MET A 1 -13.21 20.88 -7.55
N LEU A 2 -13.11 19.58 -7.85
CA LEU A 2 -12.75 18.54 -6.88
C LEU A 2 -11.23 18.52 -6.76
N ASP A 3 -10.67 19.40 -5.94
CA ASP A 3 -9.29 19.86 -6.19
C ASP A 3 -8.18 19.03 -5.54
N LYS A 4 -8.50 17.98 -4.75
CA LYS A 4 -7.47 17.14 -4.10
C LYS A 4 -7.95 15.70 -3.90
N GLN A 5 -8.02 14.92 -4.97
CA GLN A 5 -8.09 13.45 -4.86
C GLN A 5 -6.73 12.84 -5.21
N ALA A 6 -6.23 11.96 -4.35
CA ALA A 6 -5.03 11.20 -4.63
C ALA A 6 -5.36 10.08 -5.62
N THR A 7 -4.65 10.00 -6.74
CA THR A 7 -4.80 8.89 -7.70
C THR A 7 -4.19 7.59 -7.19
N VAL A 8 -3.16 7.69 -6.33
CA VAL A 8 -2.47 6.54 -5.72
C VAL A 8 -2.25 6.82 -4.23
N ALA A 9 -2.56 5.86 -3.37
CA ALA A 9 -2.32 5.87 -1.94
C ALA A 9 -1.30 4.80 -1.56
N VAL A 10 -0.24 5.18 -0.86
CA VAL A 10 0.74 4.23 -0.29
C VAL A 10 0.44 4.06 1.19
N LEU A 11 0.09 2.84 1.60
CA LEU A 11 -0.20 2.49 2.99
C LEU A 11 0.95 1.68 3.56
N ASP A 12 1.76 2.30 4.42
CA ASP A 12 2.86 1.61 5.10
C ASP A 12 2.39 1.01 6.42
N VAL A 13 2.64 -0.28 6.61
CA VAL A 13 2.31 -1.03 7.83
C VAL A 13 3.56 -1.48 8.59
N THR A 14 4.71 -0.86 8.30
CA THR A 14 5.96 -1.15 9.01
C THR A 14 5.77 -0.92 10.50
N GLY A 15 6.15 -1.89 11.33
CA GLY A 15 6.06 -1.78 12.78
C GLY A 15 4.70 -2.15 13.37
N VAL A 16 3.74 -2.63 12.56
CA VAL A 16 2.56 -3.35 13.07
C VAL A 16 3.03 -4.72 13.58
N PRO A 17 3.08 -4.95 14.91
CA PRO A 17 3.81 -6.08 15.48
C PRO A 17 3.08 -7.40 15.33
N LEU A 18 1.74 -7.37 15.30
CA LEU A 18 0.89 -8.52 15.09
C LEU A 18 -0.29 -8.10 14.22
N ILE A 19 -0.57 -8.88 13.19
CA ILE A 19 -1.83 -8.79 12.45
C ILE A 19 -2.75 -9.86 13.00
N ASP A 20 -3.87 -9.45 13.58
CA ASP A 20 -5.00 -10.31 13.91
C ASP A 20 -6.18 -10.02 12.99
N THR A 21 -7.31 -10.68 13.23
CA THR A 21 -8.54 -10.50 12.46
C THR A 21 -9.05 -9.06 12.48
N ASP A 22 -8.90 -8.35 13.61
CA ASP A 22 -9.39 -6.97 13.75
C ASP A 22 -8.52 -6.01 12.96
N VAL A 23 -7.18 -6.10 13.08
CA VAL A 23 -6.24 -5.29 12.31
C VAL A 23 -6.42 -5.54 10.81
N ALA A 24 -6.52 -6.80 10.40
CA ALA A 24 -6.77 -7.17 9.00
C ALA A 24 -8.08 -6.55 8.47
N THR A 25 -9.15 -6.61 9.27
CA THR A 25 -10.45 -6.03 8.93
C THR A 25 -10.37 -4.52 8.73
N HIS A 26 -9.67 -3.80 9.63
CA HIS A 26 -9.51 -2.35 9.52
C HIS A 26 -8.63 -1.96 8.32
N LEU A 27 -7.59 -2.74 8.03
CA LEU A 27 -6.74 -2.54 6.86
C LEU A 27 -7.55 -2.69 5.57
N LEU A 28 -8.34 -3.75 5.44
CA LEU A 28 -9.21 -3.96 4.27
C LEU A 28 -10.26 -2.86 4.11
N LYS A 29 -10.88 -2.40 5.22
CA LYS A 29 -11.82 -1.27 5.18
C LYS A 29 -11.14 0.01 4.68
N THR A 30 -9.94 0.29 5.14
CA THR A 30 -9.14 1.45 4.71
C THR A 30 -8.82 1.38 3.22
N VAL A 31 -8.33 0.22 2.75
CA VAL A 31 -8.06 -0.03 1.33
C VAL A 31 -9.32 0.18 0.49
N ARG A 32 -10.45 -0.40 0.92
CA ARG A 32 -11.71 -0.31 0.19
C ARG A 32 -12.23 1.12 0.12
N ALA A 33 -12.09 1.90 1.19
CA ALA A 33 -12.48 3.30 1.21
C ALA A 33 -11.66 4.11 0.19
N ALA A 34 -10.34 3.90 0.13
CA ALA A 34 -9.48 4.56 -0.84
C ALA A 34 -9.85 4.18 -2.30
N GLN A 35 -10.13 2.90 -2.56
CA GLN A 35 -10.60 2.42 -3.87
C GLN A 35 -11.95 3.06 -4.28
N ILE A 36 -12.90 3.19 -3.34
CA ILE A 36 -14.18 3.87 -3.58
C ILE A 36 -13.97 5.34 -3.96
N MET A 37 -12.94 5.97 -3.40
CA MET A 37 -12.53 7.33 -3.73
C MET A 37 -11.75 7.45 -5.06
N GLY A 38 -11.55 6.33 -5.77
CA GLY A 38 -10.85 6.29 -7.06
C GLY A 38 -9.33 6.21 -6.96
N ALA A 39 -8.78 5.92 -5.77
CA ALA A 39 -7.34 5.77 -5.58
C ALA A 39 -6.90 4.30 -5.75
N GLU A 40 -5.82 4.06 -6.50
CA GLU A 40 -5.08 2.80 -6.42
C GLU A 40 -4.36 2.73 -5.07
N VAL A 41 -4.33 1.55 -4.44
CA VAL A 41 -3.66 1.36 -3.15
C VAL A 41 -2.45 0.44 -3.31
N ILE A 42 -1.31 0.90 -2.79
CA ILE A 42 -0.09 0.11 -2.65
C ILE A 42 0.20 -0.06 -1.17
N ILE A 43 0.24 -1.30 -0.68
CA ILE A 43 0.61 -1.58 0.72
C ILE A 43 2.09 -1.89 0.80
N THR A 44 2.78 -1.30 1.77
CA THR A 44 4.20 -1.55 2.05
C THR A 44 4.46 -1.97 3.48
N GLY A 45 5.60 -2.62 3.71
CA GLY A 45 6.08 -2.87 5.07
C GLY A 45 5.53 -4.11 5.75
N PHE A 46 4.91 -5.05 5.00
CA PHE A 46 4.58 -6.35 5.55
C PHE A 46 5.85 -7.12 5.94
N SER A 47 5.90 -7.60 7.18
CA SER A 47 6.83 -8.64 7.57
C SER A 47 6.41 -10.00 6.97
N ALA A 48 7.34 -10.96 6.91
CA ALA A 48 7.03 -12.31 6.45
C ALA A 48 5.93 -12.96 7.32
N ASP A 49 5.97 -12.74 8.63
CA ASP A 49 4.98 -13.25 9.57
C ASP A 49 3.61 -12.60 9.34
N ALA A 50 3.56 -11.28 9.13
CA ALA A 50 2.32 -10.56 8.81
C ALA A 50 1.65 -11.07 7.53
N ALA A 51 2.44 -11.27 6.47
CA ALA A 51 1.94 -11.82 5.20
C ALA A 51 1.40 -13.26 5.37
N ARG A 52 2.10 -14.09 6.16
CA ARG A 52 1.65 -15.45 6.48
C ARG A 52 0.33 -15.43 7.26
N THR A 53 0.21 -14.59 8.28
CA THR A 53 -1.01 -14.49 9.08
C THR A 53 -2.19 -14.02 8.24
N LEU A 54 -2.01 -13.00 7.38
CA LEU A 54 -3.06 -12.56 6.45
C LEU A 54 -3.55 -13.69 5.54
N THR A 55 -2.61 -14.49 5.03
CA THR A 55 -2.93 -15.66 4.19
C THR A 55 -3.70 -16.72 5.00
N GLN A 56 -3.31 -16.97 6.25
CA GLN A 56 -3.98 -17.92 7.15
C GLN A 56 -5.40 -17.45 7.55
N LEU A 57 -5.59 -16.14 7.71
CA LEU A 57 -6.89 -15.53 7.99
C LEU A 57 -7.83 -15.53 6.77
N GLY A 58 -7.35 -15.97 5.60
CA GLY A 58 -8.14 -15.98 4.36
C GLY A 58 -8.38 -14.57 3.79
N VAL A 59 -7.51 -13.62 4.11
CA VAL A 59 -7.61 -12.25 3.62
C VAL A 59 -7.21 -12.19 2.14
N ASP A 60 -8.13 -11.76 1.29
CA ASP A 60 -7.90 -11.57 -0.13
C ASP A 60 -7.37 -10.15 -0.42
N LEU A 61 -6.10 -10.07 -0.82
CA LEU A 61 -5.44 -8.83 -1.27
C LEU A 61 -5.17 -8.81 -2.78
N SER A 62 -5.80 -9.68 -3.57
CA SER A 62 -5.58 -9.78 -5.02
C SER A 62 -5.83 -8.48 -5.79
N SER A 63 -6.69 -7.61 -5.26
CA SER A 63 -6.98 -6.28 -5.82
C SER A 63 -6.03 -5.17 -5.35
N VAL A 64 -5.00 -5.50 -4.57
CA VAL A 64 -4.11 -4.55 -3.92
C VAL A 64 -2.66 -4.79 -4.33
N SER A 65 -1.99 -3.74 -4.79
CA SER A 65 -0.56 -3.79 -5.05
C SER A 65 0.20 -3.88 -3.72
N THR A 66 1.23 -4.73 -3.65
CA THR A 66 2.09 -4.84 -2.45
C THR A 66 3.55 -4.63 -2.82
N SER A 67 4.31 -4.05 -1.90
CA SER A 67 5.75 -3.82 -2.06
C SER A 67 6.49 -4.02 -0.74
N GLY A 68 7.69 -4.60 -0.79
CA GLY A 68 8.44 -4.98 0.42
C GLY A 68 8.93 -3.80 1.26
N ALA A 69 9.04 -2.61 0.68
CA ALA A 69 9.49 -1.41 1.38
C ALA A 69 8.78 -0.14 0.89
N LEU A 70 8.68 0.87 1.76
CA LEU A 70 8.09 2.17 1.44
C LEU A 70 8.78 2.81 0.22
N LYS A 71 10.11 2.77 0.14
CA LYS A 71 10.86 3.33 -1.00
C LYS A 71 10.42 2.74 -2.34
N GLN A 72 10.21 1.42 -2.39
CA GLN A 72 9.75 0.72 -3.59
C GLN A 72 8.29 1.07 -3.90
N GLY A 73 7.43 1.15 -2.88
CA GLY A 73 6.02 1.53 -3.06
C GLY A 73 5.85 2.96 -3.56
N VAL A 74 6.67 3.91 -3.08
CA VAL A 74 6.68 5.30 -3.59
C VAL A 74 7.17 5.34 -5.03
N ALA A 75 8.23 4.59 -5.37
CA ALA A 75 8.71 4.52 -6.75
C ALA A 75 7.65 3.94 -7.70
N GLN A 76 6.92 2.90 -7.25
CA GLN A 76 5.81 2.33 -7.99
C GLN A 76 4.65 3.32 -8.14
N ALA A 77 4.26 4.02 -7.07
CA ALA A 77 3.21 5.03 -7.11
C ALA A 77 3.52 6.14 -8.12
N LEU A 78 4.76 6.63 -8.12
CA LEU A 78 5.22 7.62 -9.09
C LEU A 78 5.21 7.07 -10.53
N ALA A 79 5.61 5.81 -10.72
CA ALA A 79 5.54 5.15 -12.02
C ALA A 79 4.11 5.05 -12.57
N THR A 80 3.12 4.71 -11.73
CA THR A 80 1.69 4.73 -12.09
C THR A 80 1.22 6.11 -12.56
N LEU A 81 1.78 7.17 -11.97
CA LEU A 81 1.49 8.57 -12.35
C LEU A 81 2.28 9.07 -13.57
N GLY A 82 3.10 8.22 -14.20
CA GLY A 82 3.94 8.60 -15.34
C GLY A 82 5.26 9.31 -14.95
N TYR A 83 5.61 9.34 -13.67
CA TYR A 83 6.89 9.86 -13.18
C TYR A 83 7.90 8.73 -12.96
N ARG A 84 9.19 9.05 -13.00
CA ARG A 84 10.26 8.09 -12.68
C ARG A 84 11.23 8.70 -11.69
N VAL A 85 11.54 7.97 -10.62
CA VAL A 85 12.58 8.37 -9.67
C VAL A 85 13.95 8.10 -10.28
N SER A 86 14.73 9.15 -10.48
CA SER A 86 16.14 9.06 -10.88
C SER A 86 17.01 9.69 -9.80
N ARG A 87 18.22 9.16 -9.61
CA ARG A 87 19.23 9.84 -8.81
C ARG A 87 19.63 11.11 -9.57
N VAL A 88 19.54 12.27 -8.93
CA VAL A 88 20.16 13.47 -9.47
C VAL A 88 21.65 13.25 -9.38
N SER A 89 22.32 13.13 -10.53
CA SER A 89 23.77 13.18 -10.60
C SER A 89 24.19 14.56 -10.11
N GLY A 90 24.71 14.65 -8.88
CA GLY A 90 25.33 15.88 -8.41
C GLY A 90 26.70 16.03 -9.10
N GLU A 91 26.97 17.22 -9.63
CA GLU A 91 28.35 17.73 -9.73
C GLU A 91 28.92 17.95 -8.34
#